data_AF-A0A2R6F4H2-F1
#
_entry.id   AF-A0A2R6F4H2-F1
#
_cell.length_a   1.000
_cell.length_b   1.000
_cell.length_c   1.000
_cell.angle_alpha   90.00
_cell.angle_beta   90.00
_cell.angle_gamma   90.00
#
_symmetry.space_group_name_H-M   'P 1'
#
loop_
_entity.id
_entity.type
_entity.pdbx_description
1 polymer ?
#
loop_
_entity_poly.entity_id
_entity_poly.type
_entity_poly.pdbx_seq_one_letter_code
_entity_poly.pdbx_strand_id
1 'polypeptide(L)'
;MPFHNGAELATVYDDALDESFGLIASNVAEPNTVIGLIEGASRVDSDLLLQLSNGACTFAGNGDPIAGLRAMGTYIDLIAEAYDIGVFLNMDHQTDLDTVSRQVELGIPSSIMIDASHEPFEENVATSREVVETVAEADADILVEAEFGRIKGTEDEIVAEEAFYTDPEQAVEFVDRTGCDLLAVSVGTQHQLRAMLERGICKVNKDTRYQYEYTRTAFDLYRAQPEEIVLPEEAEGARDTFFNEVEWSPNKDRFDPRVAGRDIRERIADVYGDLARIAGSADRSRYT
;
A
#
# COMPACT_ATOMS: atom_id res chain seq x y z
N MET A 1 -9.84 -2.69 18.52
CA MET A 1 -9.82 -3.35 17.20
C MET A 1 -8.35 -3.59 16.91
N PRO A 2 -7.98 -4.74 16.32
CA PRO A 2 -6.59 -5.02 15.94
C PRO A 2 -6.14 -4.08 14.81
N PHE A 3 -7.10 -3.63 13.99
CA PHE A 3 -6.95 -2.52 13.08
C PHE A 3 -7.08 -1.19 13.84
N HIS A 4 -6.06 -0.35 13.74
CA HIS A 4 -5.94 0.89 14.52
C HIS A 4 -6.46 2.11 13.75
N ASN A 5 -6.97 3.11 14.48
CA ASN A 5 -7.61 4.30 13.92
C ASN A 5 -6.62 5.43 13.57
N GLY A 6 -7.13 6.57 13.11
CA GLY A 6 -6.34 7.75 12.78
C GLY A 6 -5.55 8.30 13.96
N ALA A 7 -6.13 8.39 15.15
CA ALA A 7 -5.45 8.87 16.35
C ALA A 7 -4.24 8.01 16.77
N GLU A 8 -4.37 6.69 16.68
CA GLU A 8 -3.28 5.75 16.91
C GLU A 8 -2.19 5.89 15.83
N LEU A 9 -2.58 6.07 14.57
CA LEU A 9 -1.64 6.31 13.46
C LEU A 9 -0.88 7.62 13.63
N ALA A 10 -1.56 8.70 14.05
CA ALA A 10 -0.94 10.00 14.31
C ALA A 10 0.16 9.89 15.37
N THR A 11 -0.10 9.08 16.42
CA THR A 11 0.90 8.83 17.47
C THR A 11 2.14 8.14 16.91
N VAL A 12 1.98 7.19 15.98
CA VAL A 12 3.12 6.54 15.32
C VAL A 12 3.88 7.51 14.41
N TYR A 13 3.16 8.42 13.74
CA TYR A 13 3.82 9.49 12.97
C TYR A 13 4.57 10.48 13.84
N ASP A 14 4.05 10.84 15.01
CA ASP A 14 4.75 11.69 15.97
C ASP A 14 6.07 11.05 16.43
N ASP A 15 6.04 9.76 16.79
CA ASP A 15 7.27 9.01 17.10
C ASP A 15 8.24 8.99 15.92
N ALA A 16 7.72 8.79 14.69
CA ALA A 16 8.51 8.75 13.46
C ALA A 16 9.25 10.07 13.22
N LEU A 17 8.58 11.20 13.47
CA LEU A 17 9.17 12.53 13.38
C LEU A 17 10.21 12.77 14.48
N ASP A 18 9.90 12.43 15.73
CA ASP A 18 10.78 12.63 16.89
C ASP A 18 12.05 11.76 16.81
N GLU A 19 11.91 10.54 16.30
CA GLU A 19 12.99 9.55 16.25
C GLU A 19 13.60 9.36 14.86
N SER A 20 13.17 10.17 13.88
CA SER A 20 13.68 10.20 12.51
C SER A 20 13.64 8.84 11.80
N PHE A 21 12.48 8.17 11.87
CA PHE A 21 12.16 6.99 11.05
C PHE A 21 10.94 7.27 10.17
N GLY A 22 10.59 6.33 9.30
CA GLY A 22 9.37 6.42 8.51
C GLY A 22 8.68 5.07 8.36
N LEU A 23 7.35 5.09 8.36
CA LEU A 23 6.53 3.94 8.00
C LEU A 23 6.63 3.67 6.51
N ILE A 24 6.75 2.39 6.16
CA ILE A 24 6.62 1.96 4.77
C ILE A 24 5.13 1.79 4.46
N ALA A 25 4.59 2.68 3.65
CA ALA A 25 3.23 2.60 3.17
C ALA A 25 3.19 1.63 1.99
N SER A 26 2.60 0.46 2.19
CA SER A 26 2.73 -0.68 1.27
C SER A 26 1.43 -0.95 0.54
N ASN A 27 1.40 -0.68 -0.77
CA ASN A 27 0.21 -0.96 -1.59
C ASN A 27 -0.06 -2.46 -1.70
N VAL A 28 -1.34 -2.82 -1.57
CA VAL A 28 -1.82 -4.20 -1.70
C VAL A 28 -3.04 -4.26 -2.62
N ALA A 29 -3.23 -5.39 -3.28
CA ALA A 29 -4.43 -5.66 -4.07
C ALA A 29 -4.95 -7.09 -3.89
N GLU A 30 -4.20 -7.95 -3.18
CA GLU A 30 -4.57 -9.36 -2.99
C GLU A 30 -4.02 -9.93 -1.67
N PRO A 31 -4.59 -11.04 -1.16
CA PRO A 31 -4.31 -11.55 0.18
C PRO A 31 -2.88 -12.04 0.48
N ASN A 32 -2.12 -12.58 -0.48
CA ASN A 32 -0.79 -13.13 -0.19
C ASN A 32 0.21 -12.04 0.16
N THR A 33 0.15 -10.89 -0.51
CA THR A 33 0.97 -9.73 -0.22
C THR A 33 0.61 -9.18 1.15
N VAL A 34 -0.68 -9.07 1.49
CA VAL A 34 -1.14 -8.67 2.84
C VAL A 34 -0.54 -9.58 3.91
N ILE A 35 -0.68 -10.89 3.78
CA ILE A 35 -0.12 -11.84 4.77
C ILE A 35 1.41 -11.70 4.87
N GLY A 36 2.10 -11.63 3.71
CA GLY A 36 3.55 -11.49 3.68
C GLY A 36 4.03 -10.20 4.35
N LEU A 37 3.32 -9.08 4.16
CA LEU A 37 3.64 -7.80 4.78
C LEU A 37 3.44 -7.83 6.29
N ILE A 38 2.31 -8.35 6.78
CA ILE A 38 2.02 -8.46 8.23
C ILE A 38 3.06 -9.36 8.92
N GLU A 39 3.35 -10.53 8.33
CA GLU A 39 4.39 -11.44 8.82
C GLU A 39 5.78 -10.77 8.81
N GLY A 40 6.12 -10.09 7.71
CA GLY A 40 7.39 -9.37 7.57
C GLY A 40 7.56 -8.28 8.63
N ALA A 41 6.50 -7.53 8.90
CA ALA A 41 6.46 -6.48 9.92
C ALA A 41 6.61 -7.04 11.33
N SER A 42 5.89 -8.12 11.65
CA SER A 42 6.00 -8.79 12.94
C SER A 42 7.39 -9.37 13.18
N ARG A 43 8.05 -9.93 12.16
CA ARG A 43 9.43 -10.47 12.26
C ARG A 43 10.48 -9.43 12.65
N VAL A 44 10.22 -8.16 12.37
CA VAL A 44 11.15 -7.05 12.64
C VAL A 44 10.58 -6.04 13.62
N ASP A 45 9.51 -6.40 14.33
CA ASP A 45 8.89 -5.56 15.36
C ASP A 45 8.64 -4.11 14.87
N SER A 46 7.95 -4.00 13.73
CA SER A 46 7.59 -2.72 13.10
C SER A 46 6.08 -2.60 12.97
N ASP A 47 5.55 -1.41 13.27
CA ASP A 47 4.20 -1.06 12.87
C ASP A 47 4.10 -0.99 11.34
N LEU A 48 2.94 -1.33 10.79
CA LEU A 48 2.70 -1.55 9.38
C LEU A 48 1.59 -0.65 8.85
N LEU A 49 1.90 0.14 7.83
CA LEU A 49 0.94 0.90 7.05
C LEU A 49 0.66 0.19 5.72
N LEU A 50 -0.52 -0.43 5.60
CA LEU A 50 -1.02 -0.96 4.34
C LEU A 50 -1.73 0.15 3.55
N GLN A 51 -1.69 0.05 2.22
CA GLN A 51 -2.35 1.00 1.32
C GLN A 51 -3.26 0.29 0.32
N LEU A 52 -4.45 0.86 0.11
CA LEU A 52 -5.34 0.46 -0.98
C LEU A 52 -5.57 1.66 -1.89
N SER A 53 -5.23 1.52 -3.18
CA SER A 53 -5.68 2.46 -4.20
C SER A 53 -7.13 2.17 -4.61
N ASN A 54 -7.78 3.14 -5.26
CA ASN A 54 -9.12 2.92 -5.81
C ASN A 54 -9.15 1.74 -6.82
N GLY A 55 -8.07 1.58 -7.61
CA GLY A 55 -7.88 0.45 -8.51
C GLY A 55 -7.80 -0.89 -7.79
N ALA A 56 -7.04 -0.96 -6.69
CA ALA A 56 -6.94 -2.17 -5.87
C ALA A 56 -8.27 -2.55 -5.22
N CYS A 57 -8.99 -1.56 -4.69
CA CYS A 57 -10.36 -1.74 -4.19
C CYS A 57 -11.30 -2.24 -5.29
N THR A 58 -11.28 -1.62 -6.47
CA THR A 58 -12.10 -2.04 -7.61
C THR A 58 -11.80 -3.49 -8.02
N PHE A 59 -10.52 -3.88 -8.05
CA PHE A 59 -10.09 -5.25 -8.31
C PHE A 59 -10.64 -6.23 -7.27
N ALA A 60 -10.43 -5.96 -5.98
CA ALA A 60 -10.90 -6.81 -4.88
C ALA A 60 -12.42 -6.91 -4.80
N GLY A 61 -13.13 -5.84 -5.16
CA GLY A 61 -14.59 -5.77 -5.17
C GLY A 61 -15.24 -6.23 -6.47
N ASN A 62 -14.48 -6.82 -7.40
CA ASN A 62 -14.96 -7.28 -8.71
C ASN A 62 -15.73 -6.18 -9.47
N GLY A 63 -15.17 -4.97 -9.49
CA GLY A 63 -15.71 -3.78 -10.16
C GLY A 63 -16.36 -2.75 -9.24
N ASP A 64 -16.60 -3.06 -7.95
CA ASP A 64 -17.11 -2.10 -6.96
C ASP A 64 -16.04 -1.76 -5.91
N PRO A 65 -15.47 -0.55 -5.92
CA PRO A 65 -14.41 -0.19 -4.98
C PRO A 65 -14.85 -0.20 -3.51
N ILE A 66 -16.11 0.12 -3.22
CA ILE A 66 -16.62 0.12 -1.84
C ILE A 66 -16.82 -1.30 -1.33
N ALA A 67 -17.30 -2.21 -2.18
CA ALA A 67 -17.33 -3.64 -1.84
C ALA A 67 -15.91 -4.18 -1.59
N GLY A 68 -14.93 -3.76 -2.41
CA GLY A 68 -13.54 -4.15 -2.28
C GLY A 68 -12.88 -3.65 -1.00
N LEU A 69 -13.07 -2.37 -0.63
CA LEU A 69 -12.60 -1.83 0.64
C LEU A 69 -13.18 -2.60 1.83
N ARG A 70 -14.48 -2.89 1.81
CA ARG A 70 -15.10 -3.68 2.88
C ARG A 70 -14.50 -5.08 2.98
N ALA A 71 -14.30 -5.75 1.85
CA ALA A 71 -13.73 -7.10 1.82
C ALA A 71 -12.28 -7.12 2.32
N MET A 72 -11.42 -6.24 1.77
CA MET A 72 -10.01 -6.18 2.12
C MET A 72 -9.80 -5.65 3.53
N GLY A 73 -10.52 -4.60 3.95
CA GLY A 73 -10.44 -4.06 5.31
C GLY A 73 -10.81 -5.11 6.36
N THR A 74 -11.93 -5.82 6.17
CA THR A 74 -12.33 -6.92 7.07
C THR A 74 -11.29 -8.05 7.08
N TYR A 75 -10.72 -8.38 5.93
CA TYR A 75 -9.69 -9.41 5.83
C TYR A 75 -8.40 -9.00 6.57
N ILE A 76 -7.93 -7.77 6.38
CA ILE A 76 -6.75 -7.22 7.06
C ILE A 76 -6.96 -7.23 8.57
N ASP A 77 -8.10 -6.70 9.04
CA ASP A 77 -8.45 -6.65 10.47
C ASP A 77 -8.37 -8.04 11.12
N LEU A 78 -9.00 -9.06 10.50
CA LEU A 78 -8.97 -10.44 11.00
C LEU A 78 -7.59 -11.09 10.97
N ILE A 79 -6.76 -10.81 9.97
CA ILE A 79 -5.42 -11.38 9.90
C ILE A 79 -4.49 -10.70 10.93
N ALA A 80 -4.65 -9.39 11.13
CA ALA A 80 -3.85 -8.61 12.08
C ALA A 80 -4.05 -9.07 13.54
N GLU A 81 -5.22 -9.64 13.91
CA GLU A 81 -5.48 -10.16 15.27
C GLU A 81 -4.45 -11.16 15.80
N ALA A 82 -3.73 -11.83 14.90
CA ALA A 82 -2.76 -12.84 15.27
C ALA A 82 -1.35 -12.29 15.58
N TYR A 83 -1.15 -10.97 15.50
CA TYR A 83 0.16 -10.33 15.59
C TYR A 83 0.18 -9.19 16.60
N ASP A 84 1.29 -9.05 17.33
CA ASP A 84 1.52 -8.00 18.33
C ASP A 84 2.24 -6.78 17.70
N ILE A 85 1.63 -6.20 16.65
CA ILE A 85 2.11 -4.99 15.96
C ILE A 85 0.93 -4.11 15.57
N GLY A 86 1.15 -2.81 15.42
CA GLY A 86 0.12 -1.90 14.89
C GLY A 86 -0.05 -2.08 13.38
N VAL A 87 -1.27 -2.39 12.93
CA VAL A 87 -1.61 -2.46 11.49
C VAL A 87 -2.64 -1.39 11.14
N PHE A 88 -2.28 -0.55 10.18
CA PHE A 88 -3.05 0.61 9.71
C PHE A 88 -3.36 0.51 8.21
N LEU A 89 -4.41 1.18 7.75
CA LEU A 89 -4.87 1.16 6.35
C LEU A 89 -5.07 2.59 5.86
N ASN A 90 -4.32 2.94 4.83
CA ASN A 90 -4.42 4.21 4.14
C ASN A 90 -5.10 4.02 2.78
N MET A 91 -6.03 4.91 2.42
CA MET A 91 -6.55 5.01 1.06
C MET A 91 -5.62 5.87 0.22
N ASP A 92 -5.09 5.31 -0.87
CA ASP A 92 -4.02 5.92 -1.66
C ASP A 92 -4.59 6.67 -2.88
N HIS A 93 -4.09 7.88 -3.15
CA HIS A 93 -4.45 8.75 -4.29
C HIS A 93 -5.96 8.78 -4.63
N GLN A 94 -6.81 9.15 -3.66
CA GLN A 94 -8.24 9.35 -3.93
C GLN A 94 -8.46 10.65 -4.70
N THR A 95 -9.30 10.61 -5.73
CA THR A 95 -9.61 11.77 -6.58
C THR A 95 -11.11 12.07 -6.66
N ASP A 96 -11.97 11.13 -6.25
CA ASP A 96 -13.42 11.22 -6.33
C ASP A 96 -14.03 11.46 -4.94
N LEU A 97 -14.60 12.64 -4.71
CA LEU A 97 -15.15 13.07 -3.41
C LEU A 97 -16.34 12.22 -2.95
N ASP A 98 -17.15 11.70 -3.87
CA ASP A 98 -18.26 10.79 -3.54
C ASP A 98 -17.72 9.48 -2.97
N THR A 99 -16.66 8.92 -3.58
CA THR A 99 -15.97 7.73 -3.08
C THR A 99 -15.31 8.00 -1.73
N VAL A 100 -14.62 9.12 -1.56
CA VAL A 100 -14.02 9.53 -0.27
C VAL A 100 -15.08 9.61 0.82
N SER A 101 -16.21 10.28 0.56
CA SER A 101 -17.31 10.38 1.52
C SER A 101 -17.81 8.99 1.96
N ARG A 102 -17.97 8.06 1.02
CA ARG A 102 -18.36 6.67 1.32
C ARG A 102 -17.28 5.91 2.09
N GLN A 103 -16.00 6.20 1.89
CA GLN A 103 -14.91 5.60 2.66
C GLN A 103 -14.89 6.11 4.10
N VAL A 104 -15.14 7.41 4.30
CA VAL A 104 -15.30 8.04 5.63
C VAL A 104 -16.48 7.42 6.37
N GLU A 105 -17.64 7.29 5.71
CA GLU A 105 -18.83 6.66 6.31
C GLU A 105 -18.60 5.21 6.78
N LEU A 106 -17.70 4.48 6.14
CA LEU A 106 -17.36 3.11 6.54
C LEU A 106 -16.51 3.04 7.80
N GLY A 107 -15.72 4.09 8.09
CA GLY A 107 -14.78 4.11 9.22
C GLY A 107 -13.73 3.00 9.17
N ILE A 108 -13.48 2.43 7.98
CA ILE A 108 -12.50 1.35 7.78
C ILE A 108 -11.07 1.88 7.67
N PRO A 109 -10.77 2.97 6.94
CA PRO A 109 -9.39 3.45 6.85
C PRO A 109 -8.93 4.14 8.13
N SER A 110 -7.64 4.05 8.45
CA SER A 110 -6.97 4.91 9.44
C SER A 110 -6.64 6.28 8.85
N SER A 111 -6.41 6.34 7.54
CA SER A 111 -6.14 7.59 6.83
C SER A 111 -6.62 7.54 5.37
N ILE A 112 -6.86 8.71 4.79
CA ILE A 112 -7.23 8.88 3.38
C ILE A 112 -6.32 9.94 2.76
N MET A 113 -5.73 9.61 1.62
CA MET A 113 -4.97 10.54 0.81
C MET A 113 -5.84 11.10 -0.32
N ILE A 114 -6.03 12.43 -0.35
CA ILE A 114 -6.66 13.16 -1.45
C ILE A 114 -5.59 13.71 -2.40
N ASP A 115 -5.70 13.37 -3.68
CA ASP A 115 -4.81 13.84 -4.73
C ASP A 115 -5.56 14.76 -5.72
N ALA A 116 -5.52 16.05 -5.42
CA ALA A 116 -5.94 17.10 -6.34
C ALA A 116 -4.72 17.87 -6.91
N SER A 117 -3.54 17.24 -6.95
CA SER A 117 -2.27 17.86 -7.34
C SER A 117 -2.21 18.27 -8.82
N HIS A 118 -3.10 17.71 -9.64
CA HIS A 118 -3.26 18.07 -11.04
C HIS A 118 -3.95 19.42 -11.22
N GLU A 119 -4.79 19.84 -10.26
CA GLU A 119 -5.56 21.07 -10.29
C GLU A 119 -4.73 22.31 -9.95
N PRO A 120 -5.19 23.52 -10.34
CA PRO A 120 -4.61 24.78 -9.87
C PRO A 120 -4.60 24.87 -8.34
N PHE A 121 -3.61 25.59 -7.77
CA PHE A 121 -3.42 25.71 -6.32
C PHE A 121 -4.70 25.99 -5.53
N GLU A 122 -5.50 26.96 -5.96
CA GLU A 122 -6.76 27.34 -5.29
C GLU A 122 -7.81 26.23 -5.32
N GLU A 123 -7.87 25.47 -6.41
CA GLU A 123 -8.81 24.35 -6.57
C GLU A 123 -8.33 23.14 -5.75
N ASN A 124 -7.03 22.84 -5.75
CA ASN A 124 -6.46 21.80 -4.89
C ASN A 124 -6.70 22.11 -3.40
N VAL A 125 -6.46 23.35 -2.96
CA VAL A 125 -6.77 23.77 -1.58
C VAL A 125 -8.24 23.57 -1.26
N ALA A 126 -9.15 23.95 -2.17
CA ALA A 126 -10.60 23.79 -1.95
C ALA A 126 -11.00 22.31 -1.83
N THR A 127 -10.56 21.45 -2.76
CA THR A 127 -10.86 20.02 -2.76
C THR A 127 -10.27 19.30 -1.56
N SER A 128 -9.00 19.58 -1.23
CA SER A 128 -8.33 18.97 -0.08
C SER A 128 -9.00 19.37 1.23
N ARG A 129 -9.38 20.65 1.36
CA ARG A 129 -10.12 21.15 2.52
C ARG A 129 -11.50 20.51 2.65
N GLU A 130 -12.22 20.29 1.55
CA GLU A 130 -13.53 19.64 1.55
C GLU A 130 -13.45 18.23 2.13
N VAL A 131 -12.37 17.48 1.87
CA VAL A 131 -12.14 16.16 2.48
C VAL A 131 -11.89 16.27 3.99
N VAL A 132 -11.06 17.23 4.42
CA VAL A 132 -10.83 17.51 5.86
C VAL A 132 -12.14 17.87 6.56
N GLU A 133 -12.96 18.73 5.95
CA GLU A 133 -14.27 19.12 6.48
C GLU A 133 -15.22 17.91 6.52
N THR A 134 -15.23 17.05 5.50
CA THR A 134 -16.05 15.82 5.46
C THR A 134 -15.72 14.87 6.61
N VAL A 135 -14.43 14.64 6.88
CA VAL A 135 -13.95 13.79 7.99
C VAL A 135 -14.36 14.39 9.34
N ALA A 136 -14.16 15.71 9.51
CA ALA A 136 -14.51 16.42 10.73
C ALA A 136 -16.03 16.45 10.99
N GLU A 137 -16.84 16.68 9.96
CA GLU A 137 -18.30 16.68 10.05
C GLU A 137 -18.87 15.30 10.39
N ALA A 138 -18.21 14.24 9.92
CA ALA A 138 -18.56 12.86 10.24
C ALA A 138 -18.13 12.42 11.65
N ASP A 139 -17.35 13.24 12.38
CA ASP A 139 -16.68 12.85 13.64
C ASP A 139 -15.87 11.56 13.47
N ALA A 140 -15.22 11.42 12.30
CA ALA A 140 -14.49 10.22 11.91
C ALA A 140 -13.03 10.30 12.37
N ASP A 141 -12.55 9.19 12.95
CA ASP A 141 -11.17 9.06 13.43
C ASP A 141 -10.24 8.58 12.30
N ILE A 142 -10.08 9.45 11.30
CA ILE A 142 -9.36 9.21 10.05
C ILE A 142 -8.45 10.40 9.78
N LEU A 143 -7.17 10.17 9.51
CA LEU A 143 -6.26 11.25 9.09
C LEU A 143 -6.43 11.58 7.60
N VAL A 144 -6.25 12.85 7.24
CA VAL A 144 -6.25 13.30 5.85
C VAL A 144 -4.84 13.66 5.40
N GLU A 145 -4.33 12.90 4.43
CA GLU A 145 -3.13 13.24 3.67
C GLU A 145 -3.53 14.00 2.41
N ALA A 146 -2.87 15.11 2.09
CA ALA A 146 -3.10 15.85 0.86
C ALA A 146 -1.83 15.91 0.01
N GLU A 147 -1.97 15.87 -1.32
CA GLU A 147 -0.84 15.99 -2.23
C GLU A 147 -0.67 17.40 -2.79
N PHE A 148 0.55 17.93 -2.67
CA PHE A 148 0.92 19.21 -3.25
C PHE A 148 2.28 19.17 -3.98
N GLY A 149 2.22 19.48 -5.27
CA GLY A 149 3.33 19.43 -6.21
C GLY A 149 3.14 18.32 -7.24
N ARG A 150 3.98 18.30 -8.29
CA ARG A 150 3.94 17.21 -9.28
C ARG A 150 5.19 16.36 -9.16
N ILE A 151 5.02 15.10 -8.77
CA ILE A 151 6.09 14.13 -8.78
C ILE A 151 6.33 13.68 -10.23
N LYS A 152 7.58 13.70 -10.69
CA LYS A 152 7.95 13.11 -11.98
C LYS A 152 7.97 11.59 -11.84
N GLY A 153 6.90 10.90 -12.21
CA GLY A 153 6.84 9.44 -12.11
C GLY A 153 5.50 8.83 -12.53
N THR A 154 5.53 7.53 -12.82
CA THR A 154 4.50 6.71 -13.47
C THR A 154 3.36 6.29 -12.54
N GLU A 155 2.81 7.20 -11.76
CA GLU A 155 1.59 6.93 -10.99
C GLU A 155 0.46 7.65 -11.71
N ASP A 156 -0.28 6.87 -12.50
CA ASP A 156 -1.42 7.24 -13.35
C ASP A 156 -1.17 8.24 -14.51
N GLU A 157 -1.11 7.68 -15.73
CA GLU A 157 -1.36 8.24 -17.07
C GLU A 157 -0.87 9.67 -17.47
N ILE A 158 -0.08 10.37 -16.66
CA ILE A 158 0.37 11.74 -16.95
C ILE A 158 1.89 11.85 -16.87
N VAL A 159 2.54 11.88 -18.04
CA VAL A 159 3.99 12.13 -18.15
C VAL A 159 4.23 13.64 -18.13
N ALA A 160 4.65 14.20 -16.99
CA ALA A 160 5.18 15.56 -16.93
C ALA A 160 6.67 15.60 -17.34
N GLU A 161 7.04 16.50 -18.26
CA GLU A 161 8.40 16.59 -18.82
C GLU A 161 9.45 17.15 -17.81
N GLU A 162 9.02 17.97 -16.85
CA GLU A 162 9.89 18.59 -15.83
C GLU A 162 9.45 18.21 -14.41
N ALA A 163 10.41 17.76 -13.59
CA ALA A 163 10.18 17.52 -12.16
C ALA A 163 10.18 18.87 -11.45
N PHE A 164 9.04 19.29 -10.92
CA PHE A 164 8.95 20.49 -10.10
C PHE A 164 9.13 20.10 -8.64
N TYR A 165 10.07 20.77 -7.97
CA TYR A 165 10.15 20.74 -6.51
C TYR A 165 8.99 21.55 -5.96
N THR A 166 8.36 21.06 -4.89
CA THR A 166 7.35 21.83 -4.17
C THR A 166 8.01 23.05 -3.51
N ASP A 167 7.44 24.24 -3.70
CA ASP A 167 7.90 25.46 -3.03
C ASP A 167 7.56 25.38 -1.52
N PRO A 168 8.54 25.53 -0.61
CA PRO A 168 8.28 25.42 0.82
C PRO A 168 7.30 26.47 1.38
N GLU A 169 7.29 27.69 0.85
CA GLU A 169 6.35 28.74 1.31
C GLU A 169 4.93 28.39 0.88
N GLN A 170 4.77 27.87 -0.35
CA GLN A 170 3.48 27.38 -0.81
C GLN A 170 3.01 26.13 -0.06
N ALA A 171 3.92 25.24 0.34
CA ALA A 171 3.58 24.07 1.15
C ALA A 171 3.03 24.48 2.52
N VAL A 172 3.64 25.47 3.18
CA VAL A 172 3.14 26.03 4.44
C VAL A 172 1.76 26.66 4.25
N GLU A 173 1.60 27.49 3.22
CA GLU A 173 0.29 28.10 2.91
C GLU A 173 -0.77 27.02 2.64
N PHE A 174 -0.42 25.98 1.90
CA PHE A 174 -1.33 24.89 1.56
C PHE A 174 -1.82 24.19 2.83
N VAL A 175 -0.92 23.75 3.72
CA VAL A 175 -1.26 23.10 4.99
C VAL A 175 -2.11 24.01 5.88
N ASP A 176 -1.75 25.29 6.01
CA ASP A 176 -2.50 26.25 6.82
C ASP A 176 -3.94 26.44 6.32
N ARG A 177 -4.15 26.34 4.99
CA ARG A 177 -5.46 26.59 4.37
C ARG A 177 -6.33 25.34 4.26
N THR A 178 -5.74 24.16 4.12
CA THR A 178 -6.45 22.88 4.05
C THR A 178 -6.73 22.29 5.42
N GLY A 179 -5.78 22.42 6.35
CA GLY A 179 -5.82 21.74 7.64
C GLY A 179 -5.56 20.24 7.53
N CYS A 180 -4.90 19.76 6.47
CA CYS A 180 -4.55 18.34 6.33
C CYS A 180 -3.54 17.89 7.40
N ASP A 181 -3.63 16.63 7.81
CA ASP A 181 -2.75 16.03 8.82
C ASP A 181 -1.37 15.67 8.26
N LEU A 182 -1.32 15.26 6.99
CA LEU A 182 -0.09 14.95 6.26
C LEU A 182 -0.04 15.67 4.91
N LEU A 183 1.16 16.02 4.47
CA LEU A 183 1.40 16.62 3.15
C LEU A 183 2.39 15.77 2.35
N ALA A 184 1.93 15.21 1.22
CA ALA A 184 2.80 14.62 0.22
C ALA A 184 3.39 15.72 -0.67
N VAL A 185 4.73 15.77 -0.74
CA VAL A 185 5.47 16.80 -1.49
C VAL A 185 6.47 16.21 -2.48
N SER A 186 6.71 16.92 -3.58
CA SER A 186 7.73 16.56 -4.57
C SER A 186 9.10 17.11 -4.16
N VAL A 187 9.99 16.24 -3.69
CA VAL A 187 11.36 16.57 -3.26
C VAL A 187 12.46 15.96 -4.13
N GLY A 188 12.09 15.35 -5.27
CA GLY A 188 13.01 14.76 -6.25
C GLY A 188 13.76 13.50 -5.78
N THR A 189 14.34 12.76 -6.73
CA THR A 189 14.93 11.42 -6.53
C THR A 189 16.39 11.41 -6.03
N GLN A 190 17.03 12.57 -5.88
CA GLN A 190 18.45 12.65 -5.51
C GLN A 190 18.71 12.65 -3.99
N HIS A 191 17.67 12.80 -3.16
CA HIS A 191 17.82 12.81 -1.71
C HIS A 191 17.89 11.36 -1.20
N GLN A 192 18.91 11.06 -0.39
CA GLN A 192 19.01 9.78 0.30
C GLN A 192 17.89 9.70 1.33
N LEU A 193 17.18 8.57 1.40
CA LEU A 193 16.04 8.36 2.32
C LEU A 193 16.35 8.82 3.75
N ARG A 194 17.52 8.50 4.31
CA ARG A 194 17.91 8.98 5.65
C ARG A 194 17.84 10.50 5.82
N ALA A 195 18.31 11.25 4.83
CA ALA A 195 18.26 12.71 4.87
C ALA A 195 16.82 13.25 4.74
N MET A 196 15.91 12.48 4.14
CA MET A 196 14.48 12.81 4.10
C MET A 196 13.83 12.57 5.47
N LEU A 197 14.14 11.45 6.12
CA LEU A 197 13.62 11.10 7.45
C LEU A 197 14.04 12.14 8.50
N GLU A 198 15.32 12.53 8.52
CA GLU A 198 15.85 13.61 9.39
C GLU A 198 15.18 14.99 9.16
N ARG A 199 14.44 15.15 8.06
CA ARG A 199 13.72 16.37 7.68
C ARG A 199 12.22 16.25 7.87
N GLY A 200 11.75 15.21 8.55
CA GLY A 200 10.34 15.05 8.90
C GLY A 200 9.51 14.27 7.87
N ILE A 201 10.13 13.49 6.98
CA ILE A 201 9.38 12.50 6.20
C ILE A 201 9.12 11.29 7.10
N CYS A 202 7.86 11.06 7.46
CA CYS A 202 7.42 9.95 8.31
C CYS A 202 6.71 8.81 7.56
N LYS A 203 6.46 8.97 6.25
CA LYS A 203 5.77 7.99 5.39
C LYS A 203 6.49 7.84 4.07
N VAL A 204 6.69 6.59 3.62
CA VAL A 204 7.38 6.26 2.36
C VAL A 204 6.58 5.21 1.59
N ASN A 205 6.02 5.61 0.44
CA ASN A 205 5.21 4.71 -0.39
C ASN A 205 6.07 3.66 -1.11
N LYS A 206 5.52 2.44 -1.19
CA LYS A 206 6.06 1.30 -1.93
C LYS A 206 4.94 0.47 -2.55
N ASP A 207 4.94 0.43 -3.88
CA ASP A 207 4.06 -0.43 -4.66
C ASP A 207 4.84 -1.37 -5.59
N THR A 208 5.44 -0.82 -6.65
CA THR A 208 6.03 -1.58 -7.77
C THR A 208 7.07 -2.62 -7.34
N ARG A 209 7.76 -2.40 -6.21
CA ARG A 209 8.72 -3.38 -5.69
C ARG A 209 8.03 -4.68 -5.28
N TYR A 210 6.90 -4.61 -4.57
CA TYR A 210 6.16 -5.79 -4.16
C TYR A 210 5.55 -6.50 -5.37
N GLN A 211 4.99 -5.76 -6.32
CA GLN A 211 4.47 -6.32 -7.58
C GLN A 211 5.56 -7.09 -8.37
N TYR A 212 6.76 -6.52 -8.46
CA TYR A 212 7.90 -7.16 -9.11
C TYR A 212 8.30 -8.45 -8.39
N GLU A 213 8.46 -8.40 -7.07
CA GLU A 213 8.91 -9.54 -6.26
C GLU A 213 7.86 -10.66 -6.25
N TYR A 214 6.58 -10.32 -6.17
CA TYR A 214 5.46 -11.26 -6.35
C TYR A 214 5.59 -12.01 -7.68
N THR A 215 5.69 -11.25 -8.79
CA THR A 215 5.73 -11.80 -10.14
C THR A 215 6.99 -12.62 -10.36
N ARG A 216 8.14 -12.10 -9.90
CA ARG A 216 9.44 -12.76 -10.06
C ARG A 216 9.51 -14.07 -9.29
N THR A 217 8.97 -14.12 -8.08
CA THR A 217 8.95 -15.32 -7.25
C THR A 217 8.12 -16.42 -7.89
N ALA A 218 6.91 -16.10 -8.37
CA ALA A 218 6.09 -17.04 -9.10
C ALA A 218 6.79 -17.52 -10.40
N PHE A 219 7.40 -16.60 -11.14
CA PHE A 219 8.13 -16.92 -12.36
C PHE A 219 9.27 -17.90 -12.10
N ASP A 220 10.09 -17.67 -11.08
CA ASP A 220 11.24 -18.51 -10.77
C ASP A 220 10.80 -19.92 -10.32
N LEU A 221 9.72 -20.02 -9.53
CA LEU A 221 9.13 -21.31 -9.15
C LEU A 221 8.68 -22.10 -10.39
N TYR A 222 7.89 -21.49 -11.26
CA TYR A 222 7.34 -22.17 -12.44
C TYR A 222 8.39 -22.46 -13.51
N ARG A 223 9.42 -21.60 -13.63
CA ARG A 223 10.52 -21.80 -14.59
C ARG A 223 11.51 -22.88 -14.16
N ALA A 224 11.57 -23.23 -12.87
CA ALA A 224 12.50 -24.25 -12.39
C ALA A 224 12.22 -25.63 -13.01
N GLN A 225 10.95 -25.97 -13.24
CA GLN A 225 10.48 -27.25 -13.79
C GLN A 225 9.24 -27.05 -14.68
N PRO A 226 9.39 -26.41 -15.85
CA PRO A 226 8.26 -26.08 -16.72
C PRO A 226 7.49 -27.31 -17.20
N GLU A 227 8.16 -28.45 -17.35
CA GLU A 227 7.58 -29.74 -17.74
C GLU A 227 6.60 -30.32 -16.71
N GLU A 228 6.61 -29.82 -15.47
CA GLU A 228 5.62 -30.22 -14.45
C GLU A 228 4.29 -29.47 -14.60
N ILE A 229 4.22 -28.44 -15.44
CA ILE A 229 3.03 -27.60 -15.62
C ILE A 229 2.62 -27.40 -17.09
N VAL A 230 3.57 -27.49 -18.02
CA VAL A 230 3.39 -27.38 -19.46
C VAL A 230 3.67 -28.74 -20.07
N LEU A 231 2.74 -29.20 -20.93
CA LEU A 231 2.91 -30.42 -21.71
C LEU A 231 4.19 -30.32 -22.55
N PRO A 232 5.14 -31.27 -22.44
CA PRO A 232 6.31 -31.31 -23.31
C PRO A 232 5.91 -31.39 -24.78
N GLU A 233 6.67 -30.76 -25.68
CA GLU A 233 6.33 -30.72 -27.12
C GLU A 233 6.20 -32.12 -27.74
N GLU A 234 6.95 -33.09 -27.20
CA GLU A 234 6.98 -34.47 -27.68
C GLU A 234 5.85 -35.35 -27.13
N ALA A 235 5.06 -34.86 -26.16
CA ALA A 235 4.00 -35.62 -25.51
C ALA A 235 2.62 -35.36 -26.16
N GLU A 236 1.84 -36.42 -26.39
CA GLU A 236 0.44 -36.28 -26.84
C GLU A 236 -0.46 -35.86 -25.67
N GLY A 237 -1.21 -34.76 -25.82
CA GLY A 237 -2.15 -34.29 -24.81
C GLY A 237 -2.74 -32.91 -25.11
N ALA A 238 -3.74 -32.51 -24.33
CA ALA A 238 -4.35 -31.18 -24.39
C ALA A 238 -4.75 -30.68 -22.98
N ARG A 239 -5.05 -29.38 -22.84
CA ARG A 239 -5.42 -28.77 -21.54
C ARG A 239 -6.72 -29.33 -20.93
N ASP A 240 -7.53 -30.00 -21.73
CA ASP A 240 -8.81 -30.61 -21.38
C ASP A 240 -8.72 -32.12 -21.14
N THR A 241 -7.56 -32.75 -21.39
CA THR A 241 -7.34 -34.20 -21.16
C THR A 241 -6.74 -34.52 -19.78
N PHE A 242 -6.73 -33.56 -18.86
CA PHE A 242 -6.27 -33.75 -17.48
C PHE A 242 -6.92 -35.01 -16.85
N PHE A 243 -6.10 -35.89 -16.30
CA PHE A 243 -6.48 -37.09 -15.53
C PHE A 243 -7.03 -38.33 -16.30
N ASN A 244 -7.02 -38.35 -17.64
CA ASN A 244 -7.50 -39.51 -18.43
C ASN A 244 -6.34 -40.37 -18.97
N GLU A 245 -5.87 -41.40 -18.26
CA GLU A 245 -4.90 -42.42 -18.75
C GLU A 245 -3.83 -41.88 -19.73
N VAL A 246 -3.25 -40.71 -19.40
CA VAL A 246 -2.30 -39.98 -20.24
C VAL A 246 -0.86 -40.28 -19.81
N GLU A 247 0.07 -40.28 -20.76
CA GLU A 247 1.50 -40.47 -20.50
C GLU A 247 2.10 -39.33 -19.65
N TRP A 248 1.52 -38.13 -19.75
CA TRP A 248 1.90 -36.96 -18.97
C TRP A 248 0.69 -36.30 -18.32
N SER A 249 0.85 -35.87 -17.07
CA SER A 249 -0.13 -35.02 -16.37
C SER A 249 0.61 -33.97 -15.54
N PRO A 250 0.10 -32.75 -15.41
CA PRO A 250 0.78 -31.72 -14.64
C PRO A 250 0.78 -32.06 -13.15
N ASN A 251 1.85 -31.67 -12.48
CA ASN A 251 2.07 -31.93 -11.08
C ASN A 251 1.31 -30.91 -10.22
N LYS A 252 0.26 -31.37 -9.55
CA LYS A 252 -0.51 -30.55 -8.60
C LYS A 252 0.37 -29.90 -7.53
N ASP A 253 1.42 -30.59 -7.09
CA ASP A 253 2.32 -30.08 -6.05
C ASP A 253 3.20 -28.92 -6.55
N ARG A 254 3.13 -28.57 -7.85
CA ARG A 254 3.74 -27.35 -8.42
C ARG A 254 2.76 -26.25 -8.71
N PHE A 255 1.65 -26.55 -9.39
CA PHE A 255 0.75 -25.51 -9.87
C PHE A 255 -0.34 -25.12 -8.85
N ASP A 256 -0.49 -25.87 -7.75
CA ASP A 256 -1.41 -25.47 -6.69
C ASP A 256 -1.06 -24.04 -6.24
N PRO A 257 -1.99 -23.07 -6.34
CA PRO A 257 -1.69 -21.67 -6.06
C PRO A 257 -1.13 -21.43 -4.65
N ARG A 258 -1.37 -22.35 -3.71
CA ARG A 258 -0.83 -22.27 -2.34
C ARG A 258 0.67 -22.54 -2.28
N VAL A 259 1.26 -23.20 -3.28
CA VAL A 259 2.70 -23.43 -3.37
C VAL A 259 3.39 -22.11 -3.69
N ALA A 260 3.06 -21.50 -4.83
CA ALA A 260 3.56 -20.18 -5.19
C ALA A 260 3.22 -19.12 -4.14
N GLY A 261 1.99 -19.15 -3.61
CA GLY A 261 1.55 -18.20 -2.58
C GLY A 261 2.39 -18.24 -1.30
N ARG A 262 2.90 -19.40 -0.87
CA ARG A 262 3.81 -19.48 0.29
C ARG A 262 5.15 -18.84 -0.01
N ASP A 263 5.74 -19.14 -1.16
CA ASP A 263 7.05 -18.60 -1.56
C ASP A 263 6.96 -17.08 -1.75
N ILE A 264 5.86 -16.60 -2.33
CA ILE A 264 5.56 -15.17 -2.47
C ILE A 264 5.48 -14.49 -1.10
N ARG A 265 4.69 -15.04 -0.16
CA ARG A 265 4.56 -14.46 1.20
C ARG A 265 5.90 -14.32 1.89
N GLU A 266 6.72 -15.37 1.83
CA GLU A 266 8.05 -15.36 2.41
C GLU A 266 8.93 -14.28 1.77
N ARG A 267 8.90 -14.18 0.44
CA ARG A 267 9.67 -13.15 -0.28
C ARG A 267 9.20 -11.73 0.06
N ILE A 268 7.89 -11.50 0.14
CA ILE A 268 7.33 -10.20 0.53
C ILE A 268 7.71 -9.84 1.96
N ALA A 269 7.68 -10.82 2.89
CA ALA A 269 8.10 -10.63 4.27
C ALA A 269 9.57 -10.19 4.37
N ASP A 270 10.47 -10.86 3.64
CA ASP A 270 11.90 -10.48 3.58
C ASP A 270 12.09 -9.06 3.03
N VAL A 271 11.39 -8.73 1.94
CA VAL A 271 11.49 -7.42 1.29
C VAL A 271 10.99 -6.32 2.21
N TYR A 272 9.86 -6.54 2.91
CA TYR A 272 9.38 -5.58 3.91
C TYR A 272 10.39 -5.40 5.04
N GLY A 273 10.93 -6.48 5.60
CA GLY A 273 11.90 -6.41 6.68
C GLY A 273 13.15 -5.59 6.30
N ASP A 274 13.62 -5.72 5.07
CA ASP A 274 14.72 -4.88 4.55
C ASP A 274 14.32 -3.41 4.43
N LEU A 275 13.11 -3.11 3.93
CA LEU A 275 12.61 -1.74 3.81
C LEU A 275 12.41 -1.08 5.17
N ALA A 276 11.83 -1.79 6.15
CA ALA A 276 11.66 -1.31 7.51
C ALA A 276 12.99 -0.96 8.17
N ARG A 277 14.03 -1.80 8.01
CA ARG A 277 15.39 -1.50 8.51
C ARG A 277 16.01 -0.29 7.82
N ILE A 278 15.77 -0.11 6.52
CA ILE A 278 16.29 1.02 5.75
C ILE A 278 15.59 2.32 6.17
N ALA A 279 14.27 2.28 6.38
CA ALA A 279 13.46 3.41 6.85
C ALA A 279 13.55 3.64 8.36
N GLY A 280 14.22 2.74 9.09
CA GLY A 280 14.46 2.86 10.53
C GLY A 280 13.27 2.49 11.41
N SER A 281 12.21 1.89 10.86
CA SER A 281 10.99 1.51 11.60
C SER A 281 11.05 0.13 12.26
N ALA A 282 12.07 -0.68 11.94
CA ALA A 282 12.29 -1.96 12.61
C ALA A 282 12.68 -1.78 14.08
N ASP A 283 12.22 -2.69 14.95
CA ASP A 283 12.38 -2.68 16.41
C ASP A 283 11.73 -1.45 17.10
N ARG A 284 10.60 -0.98 16.55
CA ARG A 284 9.92 0.25 16.98
C ARG A 284 8.39 0.15 17.02
N SER A 285 7.81 -1.05 16.98
CA SER A 285 6.36 -1.16 17.19
C SER A 285 5.97 -0.58 18.55
N ARG A 286 4.82 0.10 18.60
CA ARG A 286 4.24 0.55 19.87
C ARG A 286 3.42 -0.53 20.59
N TYR A 287 3.24 -1.70 19.97
CA TYR A 287 2.23 -2.68 20.38
C TYR A 287 2.82 -4.03 20.82
N THR A 288 4.14 -4.12 20.97
CA THR A 288 4.88 -5.30 21.45
C THR A 288 4.79 -5.56 22.96
#